data_AF-A0A7Z6RE93-F1
#
_entry.id   AF-A0A7Z6RE93-F1
#
_cell.length_a   1.000
_cell.length_b   1.000
_cell.length_c   1.000
_cell.angle_alpha   90.00
_cell.angle_beta   90.00
_cell.angle_gamma   90.00
#
_symmetry.space_group_name_H-M   'P 1'
#
loop_
_entity.id
_entity.type
_entity.pdbx_description
1 polymer ?
#
loop_
_entity_poly.entity_id
_entity_poly.type
_entity_poly.pdbx_seq_one_letter_code
_entity_poly.pdbx_strand_id
1 'polypeptide(L)'
;TVSPEGDLFLLHAEDDLSQLVAIERPELEKNDDTTGLSNFVFQSISLNVPDAVKAEAFYDKVFAGKFPINLSFKEAQGQDLQIAPNETWDIEILECCVNEDTNLNDLKSTFESLGLDVYLDSKEKILVISDTSNIEIWISKE
;
A
#
# COMPACT_ATOMS: atom_id res chain seq x y z
N THR A 1 -2.16 16.71 -4.57
CA THR A 1 -1.19 17.57 -3.86
C THR A 1 0.07 16.77 -3.60
N VAL A 2 1.21 17.43 -3.45
CA VAL A 2 2.49 16.76 -3.14
C VAL A 2 2.83 16.99 -1.66
N SER A 3 3.23 15.95 -0.94
CA SER A 3 3.72 16.07 0.45
C SER A 3 5.10 16.76 0.50
N PRO A 4 5.57 17.22 1.67
CA PRO A 4 6.95 17.68 1.84
C PRO A 4 8.02 16.66 1.39
N GLU A 5 7.68 15.38 1.46
CA GLU A 5 8.52 14.22 1.16
C GLU A 5 8.49 13.86 -0.33
N GLY A 6 7.55 14.43 -1.10
CA GLY A 6 7.45 14.24 -2.55
C GLY A 6 6.33 13.29 -3.00
N ASP A 7 5.54 12.76 -2.07
CA ASP A 7 4.44 11.84 -2.37
C ASP A 7 3.26 12.56 -2.98
N LEU A 8 2.69 11.97 -4.04
CA LEU A 8 1.53 12.51 -4.71
C LEU A 8 0.23 11.93 -4.14
N PHE A 9 -0.56 12.78 -3.48
CA PHE A 9 -1.89 12.44 -3.01
C PHE A 9 -2.99 12.98 -3.94
N LEU A 10 -3.94 12.13 -4.31
CA LEU A 10 -5.19 12.53 -4.95
C LEU A 10 -6.32 12.47 -3.93
N LEU A 11 -6.92 13.62 -3.63
CA LEU A 11 -8.15 13.72 -2.84
C LEU A 11 -9.31 14.00 -3.79
N HIS A 12 -10.34 13.17 -3.74
CA HIS A 12 -11.55 13.33 -4.54
C HIS A 12 -12.79 12.93 -3.73
N ALA A 13 -13.96 13.33 -4.21
CA ALA A 13 -15.27 12.90 -3.70
C ALA A 13 -16.11 12.20 -4.78
N GLU A 14 -15.52 11.92 -5.94
CA GLU A 14 -16.17 11.28 -7.08
C GLU A 14 -16.23 9.75 -6.93
N ASP A 15 -17.27 9.13 -7.49
CA ASP A 15 -17.38 7.66 -7.57
C ASP A 15 -16.47 7.05 -8.67
N ASP A 16 -16.16 7.83 -9.71
CA ASP A 16 -15.38 7.39 -10.89
C ASP A 16 -14.28 8.41 -11.23
N LEU A 17 -13.03 8.00 -11.01
CA LEU A 17 -11.85 8.84 -11.26
C LEU A 17 -11.67 9.22 -12.74
N SER A 18 -12.24 8.46 -13.69
CA SER A 18 -12.12 8.75 -15.11
C SER A 18 -12.89 10.02 -15.53
N GLN A 19 -13.79 10.50 -14.67
CA GLN A 19 -14.58 11.72 -14.89
C GLN A 19 -13.83 12.98 -14.47
N LEU A 20 -12.67 12.85 -13.81
CA LEU A 20 -11.87 14.00 -13.39
C LEU A 20 -11.35 14.77 -14.60
N VAL A 21 -11.67 16.05 -14.65
CA VAL A 21 -11.17 17.00 -15.65
C VAL A 21 -10.37 18.10 -14.98
N ALA A 22 -9.25 18.46 -15.60
CA ALA A 22 -8.47 19.60 -15.15
C ALA A 22 -9.24 20.91 -15.38
N ILE A 23 -9.37 21.72 -14.34
CA ILE A 23 -9.98 23.05 -14.39
C ILE A 23 -9.00 24.10 -13.86
N GLU A 24 -9.22 25.36 -14.23
CA GLU A 24 -8.58 26.48 -13.52
C GLU A 24 -9.08 26.50 -12.07
N ARG A 25 -8.16 26.64 -11.12
CA ARG A 25 -8.48 26.60 -9.69
C ARG A 25 -9.37 27.80 -9.33
N PRO A 26 -10.60 27.60 -8.86
CA PRO A 26 -11.45 28.71 -8.44
C PRO A 26 -10.93 29.31 -7.12
N GLU A 27 -11.31 30.56 -6.87
CA GLU A 27 -11.22 31.12 -5.52
C GLU A 27 -12.26 30.42 -4.64
N LEU A 28 -11.80 29.81 -3.55
CA LEU A 28 -12.64 29.13 -2.58
C LEU A 28 -12.59 29.92 -1.26
N GLU A 29 -13.74 30.25 -0.71
CA GLU A 29 -13.80 30.85 0.62
C GLU A 29 -13.43 29.81 1.69
N LYS A 30 -12.55 30.20 2.61
CA LYS A 30 -12.18 29.35 3.73
C LYS A 30 -13.35 29.27 4.71
N ASN A 31 -13.75 28.05 5.04
CA ASN A 31 -14.66 27.80 6.15
C ASN A 31 -13.84 27.63 7.45
N ASP A 32 -13.90 28.61 8.35
CA ASP A 32 -13.18 28.60 9.62
C ASP A 32 -13.67 27.54 10.61
N ASP A 33 -14.86 26.96 10.40
CA ASP A 33 -15.38 25.86 11.22
C ASP A 33 -14.80 24.49 10.82
N THR A 34 -14.06 24.39 9.72
CA THR A 34 -13.49 23.12 9.24
C THR A 34 -12.20 22.80 9.99
N THR A 35 -12.22 21.74 10.80
CA THR A 35 -11.05 21.23 11.53
C THR A 35 -10.30 20.12 10.79
N GLY A 36 -10.91 19.53 9.76
CA GLY A 36 -10.35 18.45 8.96
C GLY A 36 -11.42 17.70 8.16
N LEU A 37 -11.01 16.60 7.50
CA LEU A 37 -11.93 15.66 6.87
C LEU A 37 -12.65 14.85 7.96
N SER A 38 -13.98 14.88 7.97
CA SER A 38 -14.79 14.16 8.96
C SER A 38 -14.84 12.65 8.73
N ASN A 39 -14.76 12.24 7.47
CA ASN A 39 -14.72 10.84 7.04
C ASN A 39 -14.03 10.75 5.68
N PHE A 40 -13.14 9.79 5.53
CA PHE A 40 -12.45 9.48 4.28
C PHE A 40 -11.99 8.02 4.30
N VAL A 41 -11.67 7.48 3.12
CA VAL A 41 -11.08 6.16 2.96
C VAL A 41 -9.93 6.24 1.96
N PHE A 42 -8.94 5.37 2.12
CA PHE A 42 -7.94 5.17 1.08
C PHE A 42 -8.52 4.24 0.01
N GLN A 43 -8.78 4.78 -1.17
CA GLN A 43 -9.40 4.00 -2.25
C GLN A 43 -8.38 3.10 -2.96
N SER A 44 -7.21 3.65 -3.28
CA SER A 44 -6.17 2.94 -4.03
C SER A 44 -4.78 3.53 -3.78
N ILE A 45 -3.76 2.75 -4.10
CA ILE A 45 -2.37 3.18 -4.18
C ILE A 45 -1.84 2.83 -5.57
N SER A 46 -1.11 3.76 -6.20
CA SER A 46 -0.36 3.51 -7.42
C SER A 46 1.12 3.42 -7.10
N LEU A 47 1.70 2.23 -7.24
CA LEU A 47 3.11 1.98 -6.99
C LEU A 47 3.91 2.02 -8.29
N ASN A 48 5.00 2.78 -8.27
CA ASN A 48 6.01 2.67 -9.31
C ASN A 48 6.85 1.44 -9.04
N VAL A 49 6.96 0.53 -10.02
CA VAL A 49 7.70 -0.72 -9.87
C VAL A 49 8.58 -0.98 -11.09
N PRO A 50 9.70 -1.70 -10.97
CA PRO A 50 10.56 -2.00 -12.12
C PRO A 50 9.92 -2.94 -13.16
N ASP A 51 8.95 -3.75 -12.74
CA ASP A 51 8.27 -4.75 -13.58
C ASP A 51 6.82 -4.90 -13.09
N ALA A 52 5.88 -4.26 -13.80
CA ALA A 52 4.48 -4.22 -13.38
C ALA A 52 3.83 -5.60 -13.40
N VAL A 53 4.20 -6.46 -14.35
CA VAL A 53 3.65 -7.82 -14.49
C VAL A 53 4.10 -8.70 -13.33
N LYS A 54 5.37 -8.59 -12.89
CA LYS A 54 5.85 -9.32 -11.72
C LYS A 54 5.20 -8.85 -10.43
N ALA A 55 5.01 -7.55 -10.26
CA ALA A 55 4.33 -7.00 -9.08
C ALA A 55 2.88 -7.48 -9.02
N GLU A 56 2.12 -7.36 -10.10
CA GLU A 56 0.74 -7.87 -10.20
C GLU A 56 0.67 -9.37 -9.89
N ALA A 57 1.53 -10.17 -10.52
CA ALA A 57 1.59 -11.61 -10.29
C ALA A 57 1.96 -11.99 -8.84
N PHE A 58 2.80 -11.18 -8.17
CA PHE A 58 3.13 -11.39 -6.76
C PHE A 58 1.88 -11.20 -5.88
N TYR A 59 1.21 -10.06 -5.99
CA TYR A 59 0.03 -9.78 -5.16
C TYR A 59 -1.13 -10.73 -5.46
N ASP A 60 -1.33 -11.11 -6.72
CA ASP A 60 -2.32 -12.13 -7.10
C ASP A 60 -1.99 -13.49 -6.51
N LYS A 61 -0.73 -13.93 -6.57
CA LYS A 61 -0.30 -15.23 -6.02
C LYS A 61 -0.40 -15.27 -4.50
N VAL A 62 0.01 -14.21 -3.81
CA VAL A 62 0.11 -14.18 -2.35
C VAL A 62 -1.25 -13.92 -1.69
N PHE A 63 -2.06 -13.04 -2.27
CA PHE A 63 -3.34 -12.60 -1.70
C PHE A 63 -4.57 -13.09 -2.48
N ALA A 64 -4.38 -13.96 -3.48
CA ALA A 64 -5.46 -14.45 -4.35
C ALA A 64 -6.28 -13.31 -5.00
N GLY A 65 -5.60 -12.20 -5.35
CA GLY A 65 -6.22 -10.99 -5.90
C GLY A 65 -7.08 -10.20 -4.91
N LYS A 66 -6.95 -10.45 -3.60
CA LYS A 66 -7.77 -9.84 -2.54
C LYS A 66 -6.93 -9.07 -1.52
N PHE A 67 -6.04 -8.21 -2.01
CA PHE A 67 -5.36 -7.28 -1.11
C PHE A 67 -6.37 -6.26 -0.53
N PRO A 68 -6.22 -5.79 0.72
CA PRO A 68 -7.24 -4.95 1.38
C PRO A 68 -7.50 -3.58 0.73
N ILE A 69 -6.55 -3.09 -0.06
CA ILE A 69 -6.65 -1.86 -0.84
C ILE A 69 -6.38 -2.15 -2.32
N ASN A 70 -7.01 -1.38 -3.21
CA ASN A 70 -6.74 -1.49 -4.63
C ASN A 70 -5.30 -1.01 -4.93
N LEU A 71 -4.47 -1.93 -5.44
CA LEU A 71 -3.12 -1.62 -5.88
C LEU A 71 -3.08 -1.57 -7.40
N SER A 72 -2.46 -0.51 -7.92
CA SER A 72 -2.15 -0.38 -9.34
C SER A 72 -0.65 -0.23 -9.50
N PHE A 73 -0.09 -0.88 -10.51
CA PHE A 73 1.35 -0.91 -10.75
C PHE A 73 1.67 -0.13 -12.01
N LYS A 74 2.62 0.80 -11.89
CA LYS A 74 3.16 1.56 -13.01
C LYS A 74 4.61 1.15 -13.23
N GLU A 75 4.89 0.56 -14.37
CA GLU A 75 6.27 0.24 -14.73
C GLU A 75 7.09 1.53 -14.86
N ALA A 76 8.21 1.58 -14.13
CA ALA A 76 9.08 2.74 -14.04
C ALA A 76 10.55 2.33 -13.88
N GLN A 77 11.46 3.28 -14.09
CA GLN A 77 12.89 3.10 -13.82
C GLN A 77 13.32 4.08 -12.74
N GLY A 78 14.08 3.58 -11.76
CA GLY A 78 14.64 4.37 -10.69
C GLY A 78 15.57 3.50 -9.84
N GLN A 79 16.70 4.07 -9.41
CA GLN A 79 17.67 3.35 -8.59
C GLN A 79 17.09 2.98 -7.20
N ASP A 80 16.10 3.75 -6.74
CA ASP A 80 15.52 3.64 -5.40
C ASP A 80 14.25 2.75 -5.36
N LEU A 81 13.72 2.29 -6.52
CA LEU A 81 12.46 1.52 -6.58
C LEU A 81 12.52 0.14 -5.89
N GLN A 82 13.71 -0.34 -5.55
CA GLN A 82 13.93 -1.60 -4.81
C GLN A 82 15.02 -1.42 -3.74
N ILE A 83 15.23 -0.20 -3.24
CA ILE A 83 16.18 0.00 -2.14
C ILE A 83 15.60 -0.58 -0.84
N ALA A 84 16.43 -0.79 0.18
CA ALA A 84 15.91 -1.20 1.48
C ALA A 84 15.00 -0.08 2.05
N PRO A 85 13.85 -0.42 2.66
CA PRO A 85 12.86 0.57 3.12
C PRO A 85 13.45 1.70 3.96
N ASN A 86 14.45 1.41 4.79
CA ASN A 86 15.05 2.35 5.72
C ASN A 86 16.07 3.33 5.11
N GLU A 87 16.32 3.28 3.79
CA GLU A 87 17.34 4.10 3.11
C GLU A 87 16.77 5.39 2.52
N THR A 88 15.46 5.45 2.28
CA THR A 88 14.77 6.59 1.67
C THR A 88 13.50 6.93 2.42
N TRP A 89 13.03 8.17 2.30
CA TRP A 89 11.68 8.54 2.73
C TRP A 89 10.71 8.19 1.60
N ASP A 90 10.20 6.95 1.62
CA ASP A 90 9.21 6.41 0.69
C ASP A 90 8.27 5.43 1.46
N ILE A 91 7.38 4.74 0.78
CA ILE A 91 6.50 3.73 1.37
C ILE A 91 7.33 2.55 1.88
N GLU A 92 7.36 2.37 3.20
CA GLU A 92 8.11 1.29 3.85
C GLU A 92 7.24 0.06 4.16
N ILE A 93 6.00 0.28 4.61
CA ILE A 93 5.13 -0.77 5.19
C ILE A 93 3.70 -0.64 4.66
N LEU A 94 3.14 -1.77 4.23
CA LEU A 94 1.71 -1.98 4.01
C LEU A 94 1.15 -2.92 5.09
N GLU A 95 0.43 -2.36 6.05
CA GLU A 95 -0.15 -3.15 7.15
C GLU A 95 -1.56 -3.66 6.82
N CYS A 96 -1.77 -4.95 7.05
CA CYS A 96 -3.01 -5.69 6.86
C CYS A 96 -3.47 -6.29 8.20
N CYS A 97 -4.54 -5.75 8.77
CA CYS A 97 -5.13 -6.30 10.00
C CYS A 97 -5.94 -7.57 9.71
N VAL A 98 -5.76 -8.59 10.57
CA VAL A 98 -6.54 -9.83 10.56
C VAL A 98 -7.10 -10.09 11.96
N ASN A 99 -8.16 -10.89 12.06
CA ASN A 99 -8.76 -11.23 13.35
C ASN A 99 -7.75 -11.88 14.30
N GLU A 100 -7.87 -11.63 15.61
CA GLU A 100 -7.02 -12.19 16.65
C GLU A 100 -6.89 -13.73 16.62
N ASP A 101 -7.93 -14.45 16.18
CA ASP A 101 -7.97 -15.91 16.09
C ASP A 101 -7.29 -16.48 14.83
N THR A 102 -6.81 -15.62 13.92
CA THR A 102 -6.09 -16.03 12.72
C THR A 102 -4.81 -16.81 13.08
N ASN A 103 -4.59 -17.96 12.47
CA ASN A 103 -3.36 -18.74 12.69
C ASN A 103 -2.22 -18.26 11.79
N LEU A 104 -1.34 -17.41 12.33
CA LEU A 104 -0.18 -16.89 11.57
C LEU A 104 0.88 -17.97 11.28
N ASN A 105 0.95 -19.08 12.03
CA ASN A 105 1.86 -20.19 11.70
C ASN A 105 1.44 -20.92 10.41
N ASP A 106 0.13 -21.07 10.18
CA ASP A 106 -0.39 -21.65 8.94
C ASP A 106 -0.11 -20.72 7.76
N LEU A 107 -0.28 -19.41 7.97
CA LEU A 107 0.04 -18.40 6.97
C LEU A 107 1.55 -18.38 6.65
N LYS A 108 2.40 -18.43 7.68
CA LYS A 108 3.86 -18.58 7.55
C LYS A 108 4.22 -19.77 6.68
N SER A 109 3.68 -20.94 7.02
CA SER A 109 3.94 -22.18 6.26
C SER A 109 3.49 -22.04 4.80
N THR A 110 2.36 -21.37 4.56
CA THR A 110 1.85 -21.08 3.23
C THR A 110 2.83 -20.20 2.46
N PHE A 111 3.27 -19.08 3.02
CA PHE A 111 4.19 -18.15 2.37
C PHE A 111 5.59 -18.73 2.13
N GLU A 112 6.13 -19.51 3.08
CA GLU A 112 7.38 -20.24 2.89
C GLU A 112 7.25 -21.26 1.75
N SER A 113 6.10 -21.93 1.61
CA SER A 113 5.86 -22.85 0.49
C SER A 113 5.78 -22.15 -0.87
N LEU A 114 5.47 -20.85 -0.89
CA LEU A 114 5.52 -20.00 -2.09
C LEU A 114 6.94 -19.51 -2.41
N GLY A 115 7.91 -19.78 -1.53
CA GLY A 115 9.32 -19.40 -1.64
C GLY A 115 9.65 -18.02 -1.07
N LEU A 116 8.78 -17.46 -0.22
CA LEU A 116 9.00 -16.16 0.42
C LEU A 116 9.86 -16.31 1.66
N ASP A 117 10.67 -15.28 1.95
CA ASP A 117 11.26 -15.10 3.27
C ASP A 117 10.18 -14.55 4.21
N VAL A 118 10.05 -15.14 5.39
CA VAL A 118 8.95 -14.86 6.32
C VAL A 118 9.48 -14.67 7.72
N TYR A 119 9.21 -13.50 8.26
CA TYR A 119 9.40 -13.23 9.68
C TYR A 119 8.07 -13.44 10.42
N LEU A 120 8.11 -14.14 11.55
CA LEU A 120 7.01 -14.23 12.50
C LEU A 120 7.56 -13.89 13.87
N ASP A 121 6.94 -12.92 14.54
CA ASP A 121 7.40 -12.51 15.86
C ASP A 121 7.14 -13.62 16.90
N SER A 122 7.91 -13.60 18.00
CA SER A 122 7.83 -14.66 19.02
C SER A 122 6.48 -14.74 19.74
N LYS A 123 5.65 -13.69 19.65
CA LYS A 123 4.31 -13.66 20.25
C LYS A 123 3.21 -14.07 19.26
N GLU A 124 3.56 -14.37 18.01
CA GLU A 124 2.63 -14.73 16.94
C GLU A 124 1.51 -13.70 16.75
N LYS A 125 1.89 -12.42 16.81
CA LYS A 125 1.04 -11.24 16.62
C LYS A 125 1.29 -10.54 15.29
N ILE A 126 2.50 -10.62 14.74
CA ILE A 126 2.89 -9.97 13.49
C ILE A 126 3.68 -10.94 12.63
N LEU A 127 3.25 -11.10 11.39
CA LEU A 127 3.96 -11.80 10.34
C LEU A 127 4.36 -10.82 9.24
N VAL A 128 5.61 -10.86 8.78
CA VAL A 128 6.14 -9.94 7.77
C VAL A 128 6.71 -10.69 6.58
N ILE A 129 6.39 -10.21 5.39
CA ILE A 129 7.02 -10.57 4.11
C ILE A 129 7.40 -9.29 3.37
N SER A 130 8.24 -9.38 2.34
CA SER A 130 8.55 -8.25 1.45
C SER A 130 7.94 -8.47 0.07
N ASP A 131 7.50 -7.39 -0.57
CA ASP A 131 7.03 -7.40 -1.95
C ASP A 131 8.20 -7.36 -2.96
N THR A 132 7.88 -7.24 -4.26
CA THR A 132 8.89 -7.17 -5.32
C THR A 132 9.75 -5.90 -5.30
N SER A 133 9.34 -4.87 -4.55
CA SER A 133 10.00 -3.59 -4.39
C SER A 133 10.66 -3.44 -3.01
N ASN A 134 10.74 -4.52 -2.23
CA ASN A 134 11.22 -4.56 -0.84
C ASN A 134 10.33 -3.81 0.17
N ILE A 135 9.13 -3.39 -0.21
CA ILE A 135 8.13 -2.84 0.72
C ILE A 135 7.69 -3.98 1.63
N GLU A 136 7.70 -3.75 2.95
CA GLU A 136 7.25 -4.75 3.91
C GLU A 136 5.72 -4.84 3.92
N ILE A 137 5.19 -6.04 3.97
CA ILE A 137 3.77 -6.31 4.16
C ILE A 137 3.60 -6.96 5.53
N TRP A 138 2.94 -6.24 6.43
CA TRP A 138 2.72 -6.68 7.80
C TRP A 138 1.32 -7.26 7.93
N ILE A 139 1.22 -8.51 8.38
CA ILE A 139 -0.05 -9.13 8.75
C ILE A 139 -0.13 -9.14 10.27
N SER A 140 -0.92 -8.22 10.81
CA SER A 140 -1.05 -7.94 12.24
C SER A 140 -2.39 -8.41 12.78
N LYS A 141 -2.40 -9.02 13.96
CA LYS A 141 -3.64 -9.38 14.67
C LYS A 141 -4.26 -8.15 15.35
N GLU A 142 -5.55 -7.95 15.11
CA GLU A 142 -6.40 -6.98 15.81
C GLU A 142 -7.46 -7.66 16.68
#